data_AF-A0A920M802-F1
#
_entry.id   AF-A0A920M802-F1
#
_cell.length_a   1.000
_cell.length_b   1.000
_cell.length_c   1.000
_cell.angle_alpha   90.00
_cell.angle_beta   90.00
_cell.angle_gamma   90.00
#
_symmetry.space_group_name_H-M   'P 1'
#
loop_
_entity.id
_entity.type
_entity.pdbx_description
1 polymer ?
#
loop_
_entity_poly.entity_id
_entity_poly.type
_entity_poly.pdbx_seq_one_letter_code
_entity_poly.pdbx_strand_id
1 'polypeptide(L)' 'MAILKKDEAFIQNEVFNQGAPVAEIVAVSNENSKLTDAYIMKLVEGESIARKVLRDEKFSQARKVLAYEWDKL' A
#
# COMPACT_ATOMS: atom_id res chain seq x y z
N MET A 1 -8.51 -15.98 -4.65
CA MET A 1 -9.83 -15.35 -4.37
C MET A 1 -9.58 -13.88 -4.12
N ALA A 2 -10.38 -12.99 -4.72
CA ALA A 2 -10.36 -11.57 -4.39
C ALA A 2 -11.22 -11.34 -3.14
N ILE A 3 -10.73 -10.55 -2.19
CA ILE A 3 -11.49 -10.10 -1.01
C ILE A 3 -12.35 -8.89 -1.39
N LEU A 4 -13.48 -8.67 -0.70
CA LEU A 4 -14.29 -7.47 -0.90
C LEU A 4 -13.54 -6.23 -0.39
N LYS A 5 -13.74 -5.08 -1.03
CA LYS A 5 -13.07 -3.83 -0.64
C LYS A 5 -13.50 -3.36 0.74
N LYS A 6 -14.73 -3.65 1.16
CA LYS A 6 -15.17 -3.41 2.54
C LYS A 6 -14.38 -4.22 3.57
N ASP A 7 -14.02 -5.47 3.24
CA ASP A 7 -13.31 -6.37 4.15
C ASP A 7 -11.82 -5.97 4.23
N GLU A 8 -11.24 -5.60 3.09
CA GLU A 8 -9.88 -5.02 3.02
C GLU A 8 -9.77 -3.76 3.89
N ALA A 9 -10.71 -2.81 3.71
CA ALA A 9 -10.76 -1.59 4.50
C ALA A 9 -10.96 -1.86 6.01
N PHE A 10 -11.81 -2.84 6.36
CA PHE A 10 -12.02 -3.24 7.75
C PHE A 10 -10.73 -3.76 8.39
N ILE A 11 -10.06 -4.70 7.74
CA ILE A 11 -8.78 -5.27 8.22
C ILE A 11 -7.73 -4.16 8.36
N GLN A 12 -7.63 -3.29 7.36
CA GLN A 12 -6.65 -2.21 7.37
C GLN A 12 -6.92 -1.21 8.49
N ASN A 13 -8.18 -0.84 8.73
CA ASN A 13 -8.55 0.06 9.83
C ASN A 13 -8.27 -0.56 11.20
N GLU A 14 -8.53 -1.86 11.38
CA GLU A 14 -8.23 -2.57 12.62
C GLU A 14 -6.72 -2.58 12.91
N VAL A 15 -5.92 -2.83 11.87
CA VAL A 15 -4.45 -2.83 11.94
C VAL A 15 -3.90 -1.43 12.17
N PHE A 16 -4.50 -0.39 11.57
CA PHE A 16 -4.17 1.01 11.82
C PHE A 16 -4.38 1.39 13.29
N ASN A 17 -5.51 0.98 13.89
CA ASN A 17 -5.82 1.23 15.30
C ASN A 17 -4.84 0.56 16.28
N GLN A 18 -4.15 -0.50 15.84
CA GLN A 18 -3.08 -1.16 16.60
C GLN A 18 -1.70 -0.52 16.40
N GLY A 19 -1.60 0.56 15.61
CA GLY A 19 -0.37 1.32 15.39
C GLY A 19 0.54 0.77 14.29
N ALA A 20 0.06 -0.16 13.46
CA ALA A 20 0.84 -0.67 12.35
C ALA A 20 0.90 0.31 11.16
N PRO A 21 1.96 0.28 10.34
CA PRO A 21 2.17 1.23 9.25
C PRO A 21 1.32 0.88 8.03
N VAL A 22 0.06 1.28 8.05
CA VAL A 22 -0.89 1.17 6.93
C VAL A 22 -1.52 2.53 6.61
N ALA A 23 -2.03 2.68 5.39
CA ALA A 23 -2.71 3.91 5.02
C ALA A 23 -4.01 4.09 5.81
N GLU A 24 -4.32 5.33 6.19
CA GLU A 24 -5.57 5.68 6.86
C GLU A 24 -6.75 5.57 5.89
N ILE A 25 -7.81 4.87 6.30
CA ILE A 25 -9.06 4.78 5.53
C ILE A 25 -9.88 6.06 5.75
N VAL A 26 -10.29 6.71 4.67
CA VAL A 26 -11.05 7.98 4.69
C VAL A 26 -12.55 7.72 4.54
N ALA A 27 -12.92 6.80 3.65
CA ALA A 27 -14.32 6.46 3.39
C ALA A 27 -14.45 5.07 2.77
N VAL A 28 -15.56 4.38 3.03
CA VAL A 28 -15.91 3.10 2.40
C VAL A 28 -17.21 3.29 1.61
N SER A 29 -17.21 2.82 0.36
CA SER A 29 -18.40 2.84 -0.49
C SER A 29 -19.49 1.93 0.10
N ASN A 30 -20.74 2.35 -0.03
CA ASN A 30 -21.91 1.58 0.40
C ASN A 30 -22.74 1.10 -0.81
N GLU A 31 -23.74 0.27 -0.56
CA GLU A 31 -24.57 -0.36 -1.60
C GLU A 31 -25.38 0.66 -2.43
N ASN A 32 -25.59 1.87 -1.91
CA ASN A 32 -26.28 2.97 -2.60
C ASN A 32 -25.33 3.90 -3.36
N SER A 33 -24.03 3.64 -3.33
CA SER A 33 -23.00 4.45 -3.98
C SER A 33 -22.77 3.98 -5.42
N LYS A 34 -22.50 4.93 -6.32
CA LYS A 34 -22.12 4.65 -7.72
C LYS A 34 -20.81 3.86 -7.85
N LEU A 35 -19.95 3.88 -6.82
CA LEU A 35 -18.64 3.25 -6.82
C LEU A 35 -18.66 1.78 -6.38
N THR A 36 -19.83 1.24 -6.03
CA THR A 36 -20.05 -0.16 -5.64
C THR A 36 -18.98 -0.67 -4.64
N ASP A 37 -18.11 -1.60 -5.03
CA ASP A 37 -17.08 -2.19 -4.17
C ASP A 37 -15.78 -1.37 -4.20
N ALA A 38 -15.72 -0.33 -3.37
CA ALA A 38 -14.59 0.60 -3.33
C ALA A 38 -14.38 1.22 -1.94
N TYR A 39 -13.18 1.73 -1.67
CA TYR A 39 -12.88 2.60 -0.53
C TYR A 39 -11.85 3.66 -0.93
N ILE A 40 -11.75 4.71 -0.12
CA ILE A 40 -10.76 5.80 -0.26
C ILE A 40 -9.84 5.73 0.95
N MET A 41 -8.54 5.87 0.70
CA MET A 41 -7.50 5.95 1.73
C MET A 41 -6.58 7.14 1.45
N LYS A 42 -5.86 7.59 2.49
CA LYS A 42 -4.81 8.60 2.32
C LYS A 42 -3.70 8.06 1.42
N LEU A 43 -3.19 8.91 0.55
CA LEU A 43 -1.99 8.61 -0.22
C LEU A 43 -0.81 8.48 0.75
N VAL A 44 -0.09 7.36 0.65
CA VAL A 44 1.19 7.18 1.35
C VAL A 44 2.28 7.72 0.43
N GLU A 45 2.87 8.85 0.81
CA GLU A 45 4.01 9.41 0.10
C GLU A 45 5.24 8.50 0.23
N GLY A 46 6.05 8.47 -0.84
CA GLY A 46 7.26 7.67 -0.92
C GLY A 46 7.26 6.71 -2.09
N GLU A 47 8.27 5.85 -2.11
CA GLU A 47 8.58 5.02 -3.26
C GLU A 47 8.26 3.54 -3.01
N SER A 48 7.79 2.86 -4.06
CA SER A 48 7.53 1.43 -4.02
C SER A 48 8.69 0.66 -4.65
N ILE A 49 9.39 -0.14 -3.84
CA ILE A 49 10.43 -1.04 -4.34
C ILE A 49 9.80 -2.36 -4.80
N ALA A 50 10.09 -2.78 -6.04
CA ALA A 50 9.65 -4.08 -6.51
C ALA A 50 10.21 -5.22 -5.63
N ARG A 51 9.34 -6.13 -5.16
CA ARG A 51 9.72 -7.24 -4.26
C ARG A 51 10.90 -8.06 -4.77
N LYS A 52 11.01 -8.24 -6.09
CA LYS A 52 12.10 -8.96 -6.73
C LYS A 52 13.46 -8.30 -6.45
N VAL A 53 13.53 -6.97 -6.58
CA VAL A 53 14.76 -6.19 -6.31
C VAL A 53 15.18 -6.33 -4.86
N LEU A 54 14.23 -6.36 -3.92
CA LEU A 54 14.51 -6.54 -2.49
C LEU A 54 15.07 -7.92 -2.12
N ARG A 55 14.66 -8.99 -2.82
CA ARG A 55 14.90 -10.37 -2.38
C ARG A 55 15.90 -11.17 -3.21
N ASP A 56 16.03 -10.87 -4.50
CA ASP A 56 16.84 -11.65 -5.43
C ASP A 56 18.32 -11.20 -5.36
N GLU A 57 19.24 -12.14 -5.16
CA GLU A 57 20.68 -11.89 -5.04
C GLU A 57 21.30 -11.22 -6.27
N LYS A 58 20.70 -11.41 -7.45
CA LYS A 58 21.09 -10.73 -8.68
C LYS A 58 21.11 -9.20 -8.53
N PHE A 59 20.27 -8.65 -7.65
CA PHE A 59 20.15 -7.21 -7.43
C PHE A 59 20.94 -6.70 -6.22
N SER A 60 21.80 -7.51 -5.60
CA SER A 60 22.55 -7.15 -4.38
C SER A 60 23.38 -5.87 -4.53
N GLN A 61 24.02 -5.64 -5.68
CA GLN A 61 24.79 -4.40 -5.90
C GLN A 61 23.87 -3.20 -6.18
N ALA A 62 22.82 -3.38 -6.98
CA ALA A 62 21.86 -2.31 -7.26
C ALA A 62 21.16 -1.81 -5.99
N ARG A 63 20.79 -2.71 -5.05
CA ARG A 63 20.19 -2.35 -3.76
C ARG A 63 21.02 -1.36 -2.94
N LYS A 64 22.35 -1.41 -3.03
CA LYS A 64 23.25 -0.55 -2.25
C LYS A 64 23.20 0.92 -2.67
N VAL A 65 22.87 1.18 -3.93
CA VAL A 65 22.86 2.53 -4.52
C VAL A 65 21.45 3.02 -4.85
N LEU A 66 20.46 2.13 -4.75
CA LEU A 66 19.08 2.39 -5.19
C LEU A 66 18.47 3.65 -4.58
N ALA A 67 18.61 3.82 -3.26
CA ALA A 67 18.06 4.98 -2.54
C ALA A 67 18.69 6.31 -2.99
N TYR A 68 19.96 6.29 -3.38
CA TYR A 68 20.67 7.49 -3.86
C TYR A 68 20.28 7.87 -5.30
N GLU A 69 20.02 6.87 -6.14
CA GLU A 69 19.58 7.11 -7.52
C GLU A 69 18.13 7.61 -7.60
N TRP A 70 17.31 7.29 -6.60
CA TRP A 70 15.92 7.74 -6.53
C TRP A 70 15.75 9.20 -6.11
N ASP A 71 16.60 9.70 -5.20
CA ASP A 71 16.59 11.10 -4.77
C ASP A 71 17.08 12.08 -5.88
N LYS A 72 17.49 11.54 -7.04
CA LYS A 72 17.94 12.30 -8.22
C LYS A 72 16.88 12.45 -9.32
N LEU A 73 15.73 11.80 -9.19
CA LEU A 73 14.63 11.83 -10.17
C LEU A 73 13.58 12.86 -9.77
#